data_AF-U3AW77-F1
#
_entry.id   AF-U3AW77-F1
#
_cell.length_a   1.000
_cell.length_b   1.000
_cell.length_c   1.000
_cell.angle_alpha   90.00
_cell.angle_beta   90.00
_cell.angle_gamma   90.00
#
_symmetry.space_group_name_H-M   'P 1'
#
loop_
_entity.id
_entity.type
_entity.pdbx_description
1 polymer ?
#
loop_
_entity_poly.entity_id
_entity_poly.type
_entity_poly.pdbx_seq_one_letter_code
_entity_poly.pdbx_strand_id
1 'polypeptide(L)'
;MAQLTLRSLLFSKIVVIGLDGSLREVDQASGLTEGEVIITRDSNTRIQQISQDGTAVDITDDIANVIETIEQGGDPTANENAAPAAGEASTGSSLQASGSIERTGEERIAGTEFVTQGLSSISLTDSQFVAIAELNVNGFLSSGLTDPAVVSINSPSVSEGEDIKFDISFDQITESDTQVVLSLNDISATGEVDFSSGVVSLLLQNGSQQTLIINEAGEFVANIPLGNDSFSIFVQSFQDSVYEGTESFVLKGATTTQDIPASGTATIVDDGSGPG
;
A
#
# COMPACT_ATOMS: atom_id res chain seq x y z
N MET A 1 10.45 51.84 -69.07
CA MET A 1 10.30 50.51 -69.71
C MET A 1 11.64 49.80 -69.67
N ALA A 2 11.81 48.86 -68.74
CA ALA A 2 12.87 47.87 -68.78
C ALA A 2 12.16 46.52 -68.96
N GLN A 3 12.36 45.90 -70.12
CA GLN A 3 11.84 44.57 -70.43
C GLN A 3 12.44 43.57 -69.43
N LEU A 4 11.63 43.07 -68.51
CA LEU A 4 11.90 41.78 -67.89
C LEU A 4 11.77 40.72 -68.98
N THR A 5 12.91 40.34 -69.57
CA THR A 5 12.98 39.21 -70.48
C THR A 5 12.70 37.92 -69.70
N LEU A 6 12.01 36.97 -70.34
CA LEU A 6 11.58 35.66 -69.81
C LEU A 6 12.71 34.73 -69.28
N ARG A 7 13.92 35.26 -69.01
CA ARG A 7 15.05 34.52 -68.44
C ARG A 7 14.98 34.36 -66.91
N SER A 8 14.08 35.06 -66.22
CA SER A 8 13.92 34.97 -64.75
C SER A 8 13.06 33.77 -64.29
N LEU A 9 12.44 33.02 -65.20
CA LEU A 9 11.59 31.85 -64.89
C LEU A 9 12.33 30.51 -65.00
N LEU A 10 13.66 30.52 -65.11
CA LEU A 10 14.47 29.32 -65.36
C LEU A 10 15.36 28.90 -64.17
N PHE A 11 15.33 29.61 -63.05
CA PHE A 11 16.13 29.26 -61.88
C PHE A 11 15.22 28.85 -60.73
N SER A 12 15.36 27.59 -60.30
CA SER A 12 14.71 27.08 -59.09
C SER A 12 15.19 27.95 -57.92
N LYS A 13 14.26 28.64 -57.26
CA LYS A 13 14.61 29.51 -56.14
C LYS A 13 15.14 28.68 -54.98
N ILE A 14 16.32 29.02 -54.48
CA ILE A 14 17.00 28.29 -53.41
C ILE A 14 16.75 29.02 -52.10
N VAL A 15 16.30 28.28 -51.08
CA VAL A 15 16.21 28.78 -49.70
C VAL A 15 17.44 28.33 -48.95
N VAL A 16 18.10 29.26 -48.27
CA VAL A 16 19.28 28.99 -47.45
C VAL A 16 18.98 29.37 -46.00
N ILE A 17 19.35 28.50 -45.07
CA ILE A 17 19.30 28.72 -43.63
C ILE A 17 20.73 29.02 -43.16
N GLY A 18 20.94 30.23 -42.64
CA GLY A 18 22.19 30.65 -42.05
C GLY A 18 22.45 29.99 -40.69
N LEU A 19 23.71 30.01 -40.24
CA LEU A 19 24.11 29.52 -38.91
C LEU A 19 23.43 30.26 -37.74
N ASP A 20 22.96 31.47 -38.00
CA ASP A 20 22.17 32.30 -37.07
C ASP A 20 20.67 31.97 -37.09
N GLY A 21 20.24 31.01 -37.91
CA GLY A 21 18.84 30.65 -38.13
C GLY A 21 18.09 31.58 -39.09
N SER A 22 18.76 32.56 -39.69
CA SER A 22 18.14 33.47 -40.64
C SER A 22 17.87 32.78 -41.99
N LEU A 23 16.69 33.04 -42.56
CA LEU A 23 16.30 32.52 -43.87
C LEU A 23 16.65 33.55 -44.97
N ARG A 24 17.34 33.10 -46.02
CA ARG A 24 17.63 33.92 -47.21
C ARG A 24 17.29 33.17 -48.49
N GLU A 25 16.77 33.90 -49.48
CA GLU A 25 16.49 33.35 -50.80
C GLU A 25 17.60 33.78 -51.76
N VAL A 26 18.19 32.83 -52.48
CA VAL A 26 19.30 33.08 -53.42
C VAL A 26 19.01 32.49 -54.79
N ASP A 27 19.47 33.19 -55.83
CA ASP A 27 19.30 32.75 -57.22
C ASP A 27 20.31 31.67 -57.63
N GLN A 28 21.45 31.56 -56.93
CA GLN A 28 22.47 30.52 -57.11
C GLN A 28 23.18 30.21 -55.78
N ALA A 29 23.66 28.99 -55.59
CA ALA A 29 24.37 28.53 -54.38
C ALA A 29 25.82 29.08 -54.24
N SER A 30 26.12 30.23 -54.83
CA SER A 30 27.44 30.87 -54.79
C SER A 30 27.60 31.75 -53.56
N GLY A 31 28.72 31.62 -52.83
CA GLY A 31 29.03 32.44 -51.64
C GLY A 31 28.36 31.93 -50.36
N LEU A 32 28.06 30.63 -50.29
CA LEU A 32 27.61 29.97 -49.07
C LEU A 32 28.81 29.61 -48.20
N THR A 33 28.62 29.66 -46.88
CA THR A 33 29.66 29.33 -45.89
C THR A 33 29.44 27.95 -45.30
N GLU A 34 30.49 27.35 -44.74
CA GLU A 34 30.43 26.09 -43.99
C GLU A 34 29.24 26.09 -43.00
N GLY A 35 28.50 24.98 -42.99
CA GLY A 35 27.38 24.72 -42.10
C GLY A 35 26.03 25.32 -42.52
N GLU A 36 25.97 26.16 -43.56
CA GLU A 36 24.69 26.63 -44.09
C GLU A 36 23.89 25.49 -44.74
N VAL A 37 22.57 25.51 -44.56
CA VAL A 37 21.65 24.50 -45.11
C VAL A 37 20.91 25.06 -46.32
N ILE A 38 20.93 24.32 -47.41
CA ILE A 38 20.30 24.62 -48.69
C ILE A 38 19.06 23.76 -48.83
N ILE A 39 17.93 24.39 -49.08
CA ILE A 39 16.68 23.72 -49.42
C ILE A 39 16.34 24.10 -50.86
N THR A 40 16.34 23.09 -51.72
CA THR A 40 15.87 23.22 -53.10
C THR A 40 14.56 22.45 -53.24
N ARG A 41 13.59 23.07 -53.92
CA ARG A 41 12.30 22.46 -54.22
C ARG A 41 12.12 22.44 -55.73
N ASP A 42 12.35 21.27 -56.33
CA ASP A 42 12.08 21.02 -57.73
C ASP A 42 10.80 20.17 -57.89
N SER A 43 10.91 18.90 -58.29
CA SER A 43 9.85 17.90 -58.19
C SER A 43 9.79 17.26 -56.80
N ASN A 44 10.91 17.23 -56.07
CA ASN A 44 11.01 16.78 -54.67
C ASN A 44 11.72 17.87 -53.83
N THR A 45 11.62 17.77 -52.51
CA THR A 45 12.43 18.63 -51.61
C THR A 45 13.78 17.95 -51.42
N ARG A 46 14.86 18.66 -51.71
CA ARG A 46 16.24 18.21 -51.42
C ARG A 46 16.88 19.18 -50.43
N ILE A 47 17.52 18.62 -49.42
CA ILE A 47 18.19 19.35 -48.35
C ILE A 47 19.67 19.01 -48.40
N GLN A 48 20.52 20.03 -48.51
CA GLN A 48 21.96 19.87 -48.54
C GLN A 48 22.62 20.78 -47.51
N GLN A 49 23.73 20.36 -46.91
CA GLN A 49 24.54 21.20 -46.03
C GLN A 49 25.90 21.46 -46.65
N ILE A 50 26.42 22.68 -46.50
CA ILE A 50 27.77 23.01 -46.94
C ILE A 50 28.80 22.46 -45.94
N SER A 51 29.65 21.54 -46.42
CA SER A 51 30.80 20.98 -45.70
C SER A 51 31.93 22.01 -45.50
N GLN A 52 32.89 21.69 -44.63
CA GLN A 52 34.08 22.49 -44.36
C GLN A 52 34.95 22.76 -45.59
N ASP A 53 34.92 21.85 -46.57
CA ASP A 53 35.62 22.01 -47.85
C ASP A 53 34.83 22.86 -48.87
N GLY A 54 33.65 23.36 -48.48
CA GLY A 54 32.75 24.14 -49.34
C GLY A 54 31.91 23.29 -50.30
N THR A 55 31.91 21.96 -50.18
CA THR A 55 31.03 21.08 -50.97
C THR A 55 29.64 20.96 -50.37
N ALA A 56 28.61 20.82 -51.21
CA ALA A 56 27.25 20.58 -50.75
C ALA A 56 27.01 19.07 -50.56
N VAL A 57 26.80 18.64 -49.32
CA VAL A 57 26.49 17.26 -48.93
C VAL A 57 24.98 17.10 -48.85
N ASP A 58 24.42 16.05 -49.47
CA ASP A 58 22.99 15.75 -49.37
C ASP A 58 22.67 15.09 -48.03
N ILE A 59 21.75 15.69 -47.28
CA ILE A 59 21.31 15.25 -45.94
C ILE A 59 19.79 15.06 -45.89
N THR A 60 19.14 14.90 -47.05
CA THR A 60 17.67 14.85 -47.15
C THR A 60 17.08 13.70 -46.32
N ASP A 61 17.69 12.52 -46.35
CA ASP A 61 17.23 11.35 -45.61
C ASP A 61 17.48 11.50 -44.10
N ASP A 62 18.61 12.09 -43.71
CA ASP A 62 18.95 12.34 -42.30
C ASP A 62 17.93 13.25 -41.65
N ILE A 63 17.52 14.32 -42.34
CA ILE A 63 16.50 15.25 -41.86
C ILE A 63 15.11 14.58 -41.79
N ALA A 64 14.77 13.71 -42.75
CA ALA A 64 13.52 12.96 -42.71
C ALA A 64 13.43 12.07 -41.47
N ASN A 65 14.52 11.36 -41.14
CA ASN A 65 14.62 10.51 -39.95
C ASN A 65 14.50 11.32 -38.65
N VAL A 66 15.11 12.50 -38.60
CA VAL A 66 15.02 13.41 -37.44
C VAL A 66 13.58 13.86 -37.22
N ILE A 67 12.88 14.28 -38.28
CA ILE A 67 11.49 14.73 -38.19
C ILE A 67 10.59 13.59 -37.74
N GLU A 68 10.74 12.38 -38.30
CA GLU A 68 9.96 11.20 -37.88
C GLU A 68 10.15 10.89 -36.39
N THR A 69 11.39 10.97 -35.90
CA THR A 69 11.70 10.72 -34.47
C THR A 69 11.01 11.75 -33.57
N ILE A 70 11.00 13.02 -33.97
CA ILE A 70 10.30 14.10 -33.24
C ILE A 70 8.78 13.86 -33.25
N GLU A 71 8.19 13.47 -34.38
CA GLU A 71 6.76 13.20 -34.49
C GLU A 71 6.31 12.01 -33.63
N GLN A 72 7.19 11.01 -33.44
CA GLN A 72 6.94 9.86 -32.57
C GLN A 72 7.23 10.14 -31.08
N GLY A 73 7.66 11.35 -30.73
CA GLY A 73 8.03 11.73 -29.36
C GLY A 73 9.32 11.08 -28.86
N GLY A 74 10.16 10.58 -29.77
CA GLY A 74 11.47 10.01 -29.47
C GLY A 74 12.56 11.09 -29.36
N ASP A 75 13.73 10.70 -28.88
CA ASP A 75 14.93 11.55 -28.85
C ASP A 75 15.65 11.49 -30.21
N PRO A 76 15.75 12.60 -30.98
CA PRO A 76 16.41 12.62 -32.27
C PRO A 76 17.91 12.28 -32.22
N THR A 77 18.53 12.40 -31.05
CA THR A 77 19.96 12.10 -30.84
C THR A 77 20.24 10.64 -30.55
N ALA A 78 19.20 9.82 -30.29
CA ALA A 78 19.32 8.41 -29.96
C ALA A 78 19.23 7.48 -31.19
N ASN A 79 18.99 8.01 -32.38
CA ASN A 79 18.94 7.24 -33.62
C ASN A 79 20.36 7.09 -34.20
N GLU A 80 20.85 5.85 -34.34
CA GLU A 80 22.20 5.55 -34.88
C GLU A 80 22.42 6.09 -36.30
N ASN A 81 21.35 6.26 -37.08
CA ASN A 81 21.38 6.83 -38.43
C ASN A 81 21.20 8.36 -38.45
N ALA A 82 20.88 9.00 -37.32
CA ALA A 82 20.80 10.46 -37.17
C ALA A 82 21.78 10.99 -36.11
N ALA A 83 22.71 10.15 -35.67
CA ALA A 83 23.77 10.55 -34.76
C ALA A 83 24.54 11.72 -35.41
N PRO A 84 24.87 12.79 -34.67
CA PRO A 84 25.74 13.82 -35.21
C PRO A 84 27.00 13.14 -35.75
N ALA A 85 27.46 13.53 -36.95
CA ALA A 85 28.56 12.93 -37.71
C ALA A 85 29.95 12.97 -37.02
N ALA A 86 29.99 13.02 -35.70
CA ALA A 86 31.14 12.73 -34.86
C ALA A 86 31.52 11.24 -34.98
N GLY A 87 32.13 10.87 -36.10
CA GLY A 87 32.60 9.51 -36.35
C GLY A 87 32.93 9.17 -37.81
N GLU A 88 32.44 9.95 -38.78
CA GLU A 88 32.75 9.76 -40.21
C GLU A 88 34.27 9.87 -40.44
N ALA A 89 34.83 8.85 -41.10
CA ALA A 89 36.27 8.57 -41.16
C ALA A 89 37.14 9.64 -41.84
N SER A 90 36.56 10.65 -42.48
CA SER A 90 37.31 11.53 -43.38
C SER A 90 37.45 12.99 -42.93
N THR A 91 36.70 13.48 -41.93
CA THR A 91 36.74 14.92 -41.59
C THR A 91 36.41 15.27 -40.15
N GLY A 92 36.33 14.28 -39.24
CA GLY A 92 36.18 14.54 -37.82
C GLY A 92 37.51 14.94 -37.16
N SER A 93 37.51 16.00 -36.32
CA SER A 93 38.64 16.37 -35.46
C SER A 93 38.97 15.34 -34.36
N SER A 94 38.18 14.28 -34.28
CA SER A 94 38.33 13.18 -33.31
C SER A 94 39.39 12.18 -33.75
N LEU A 95 40.36 11.92 -32.86
CA LEU A 95 41.47 10.99 -33.06
C LEU A 95 40.96 9.55 -33.30
N GLN A 96 41.09 9.02 -34.52
CA GLN A 96 40.56 7.68 -34.86
C GLN A 96 41.46 6.51 -34.46
N ALA A 97 42.73 6.78 -34.13
CA ALA A 97 43.69 5.78 -33.69
C ALA A 97 44.41 6.27 -32.43
N SER A 98 43.82 6.00 -31.27
CA SER A 98 44.54 6.12 -30.01
C SER A 98 45.23 4.78 -29.71
N GLY A 99 46.56 4.79 -29.59
CA GLY A 99 47.27 3.63 -29.07
C GLY A 99 46.89 3.39 -27.61
N SER A 100 46.64 2.14 -27.25
CA SER A 100 46.36 1.77 -25.86
C SER A 100 47.62 1.93 -25.00
N ILE A 101 47.50 2.63 -23.88
CA ILE A 101 48.54 2.67 -22.84
C ILE A 101 48.35 1.43 -21.95
N GLU A 102 49.30 0.49 -22.00
CA GLU A 102 49.38 -0.59 -21.01
C GLU A 102 49.90 -0.02 -19.68
N ARG A 103 49.05 -0.06 -18.65
CA ARG A 103 49.44 0.30 -17.28
C ARG A 103 50.23 -0.86 -16.67
N THR A 104 51.52 -0.65 -16.40
CA THR A 104 52.39 -1.66 -15.75
C THR A 104 52.50 -1.51 -14.23
N GLY A 105 51.57 -0.79 -13.59
CA GLY A 105 51.51 -0.64 -12.14
C GLY A 105 50.23 -1.26 -11.59
N GLU A 106 50.28 -1.85 -10.38
CA GLU A 106 49.09 -2.35 -9.68
C GLU A 106 48.03 -1.24 -9.62
N GLU A 107 46.89 -1.49 -10.26
CA GLU A 107 45.79 -0.56 -10.35
C GLU A 107 45.06 -0.50 -9.01
N ARG A 108 45.33 0.54 -8.22
CA ARG A 108 44.50 0.87 -7.06
C ARG A 108 43.27 1.63 -7.55
N ILE A 109 42.25 0.90 -8.00
CA ILE A 109 40.91 1.46 -8.18
C ILE A 109 40.40 1.81 -6.77
N ALA A 110 40.04 3.08 -6.53
CA ALA A 110 39.25 3.43 -5.37
C ALA A 110 37.86 2.80 -5.59
N GLY A 111 37.69 1.56 -5.12
CA GLY A 111 36.39 0.93 -5.02
C GLY A 111 35.57 1.75 -4.04
N THR A 112 34.65 2.56 -4.55
CA THR A 112 33.52 2.95 -3.73
C THR A 112 32.63 1.72 -3.67
N GLU A 113 32.80 0.96 -2.59
CA GLU A 113 31.85 -0.08 -2.23
C GLU A 113 30.52 0.63 -1.96
N PHE A 114 29.60 0.60 -2.93
CA PHE A 114 28.21 0.94 -2.68
C PHE A 114 27.64 -0.19 -1.81
N VAL A 115 27.93 -0.12 -0.52
CA VAL A 115 27.21 -0.90 0.47
C VAL A 115 25.84 -0.25 0.56
N THR A 116 24.85 -0.80 -0.14
CA THR A 116 23.47 -0.62 0.31
C THR A 116 23.35 -1.41 1.60
N GLN A 117 23.75 -0.78 2.71
CA GLN A 117 23.38 -1.24 4.04
C GLN A 117 21.87 -1.14 4.08
N GLY A 118 21.21 -2.23 3.69
CA GLY A 118 19.79 -2.43 3.91
C GLY A 118 19.56 -2.27 5.41
N LEU A 119 19.07 -1.09 5.78
CA LEU A 119 18.55 -0.73 7.11
C LEU A 119 19.52 -0.84 8.31
N SER A 120 20.72 -1.42 8.18
CA SER A 120 21.68 -1.52 9.28
C SER A 120 22.33 -0.19 9.68
N SER A 121 22.16 0.88 8.87
CA SER A 121 22.63 2.23 9.15
C SER A 121 21.56 3.20 9.64
N ILE A 122 20.30 2.76 9.77
CA ILE A 122 19.41 3.43 10.70
C ILE A 122 19.84 2.93 12.08
N SER A 123 20.91 3.53 12.61
CA SER A 123 21.21 3.49 14.03
C SER A 123 20.10 4.27 14.73
N LEU A 124 18.92 3.66 14.83
CA LEU A 124 17.90 4.13 15.74
C LEU A 124 18.58 4.21 17.09
N THR A 125 18.62 5.40 17.67
CA THR A 125 18.91 5.51 19.09
C THR A 125 17.88 4.68 19.85
N ASP A 126 18.18 4.25 21.07
CA ASP A 126 17.18 3.57 21.91
C ASP A 126 15.87 4.38 21.99
N SER A 127 15.97 5.71 22.00
CA SER A 127 14.81 6.60 21.93
C SER A 127 14.06 6.61 20.60
N GLN A 128 14.75 6.45 19.46
CA GLN A 128 14.10 6.33 18.15
C GLN A 128 13.46 4.96 17.96
N PHE A 129 14.08 3.91 18.51
CA PHE A 129 13.51 2.57 18.56
C PHE A 129 12.25 2.56 19.44
N VAL A 130 12.30 3.20 20.62
CA VAL A 130 11.14 3.39 21.49
C VAL A 130 10.07 4.23 20.80
N ALA A 131 10.42 5.33 20.12
CA ALA A 131 9.46 6.15 19.39
C ALA A 131 8.76 5.38 18.25
N ILE A 132 9.49 4.53 17.52
CA ILE A 132 8.91 3.68 16.47
C ILE A 132 8.06 2.56 17.07
N ALA A 133 8.49 1.96 18.18
CA ALA A 133 7.68 1.00 18.93
C ALA A 133 6.38 1.66 19.45
N GLU A 134 6.45 2.89 19.97
CA GLU A 134 5.31 3.68 20.40
C GLU A 134 4.41 4.11 19.22
N LEU A 135 4.95 4.40 18.04
CA LEU A 135 4.16 4.66 16.84
C LEU A 135 3.37 3.42 16.38
N ASN A 136 3.94 2.22 16.57
CA ASN A 136 3.26 0.95 16.29
C ASN A 136 2.19 0.62 17.35
N VAL A 137 2.42 1.01 18.61
CA VAL A 137 1.48 0.80 19.72
C VAL A 137 0.35 1.85 19.74
N ASN A 138 0.62 3.10 19.36
CA ASN A 138 -0.33 4.21 19.56
C ASN A 138 -0.91 4.85 18.28
N GLY A 139 -0.40 4.55 17.08
CA GLY A 139 -0.62 5.46 15.93
C GLY A 139 -1.13 4.87 14.62
N PHE A 140 -0.68 3.68 14.20
CA PHE A 140 -0.93 3.20 12.83
C PHE A 140 -1.68 1.87 12.71
N LEU A 141 -1.83 1.10 13.79
CA LEU A 141 -2.66 -0.12 13.82
C LEU A 141 -3.91 0.01 14.69
N SER A 142 -4.00 1.03 15.53
CA SER A 142 -5.09 1.19 16.52
C SER A 142 -6.29 2.00 16.01
N SER A 143 -6.15 2.78 14.95
CA SER A 143 -7.19 3.73 14.52
C SER A 143 -8.39 3.11 13.78
N GLY A 144 -8.50 1.78 13.76
CA GLY A 144 -9.61 1.04 13.15
C GLY A 144 -10.18 -0.10 13.99
N LEU A 145 -9.50 -0.55 15.05
CA LEU A 145 -10.02 -1.60 15.92
C LEU A 145 -10.86 -0.94 17.02
N THR A 146 -12.16 -0.78 16.78
CA THR A 146 -13.08 -0.57 17.89
C THR A 146 -13.26 -1.91 18.59
N ASP A 147 -12.93 -1.97 19.89
CA ASP A 147 -13.28 -3.15 20.67
C ASP A 147 -14.79 -3.36 20.60
N PRO A 148 -15.27 -4.59 20.36
CA PRO A 148 -16.69 -4.85 20.36
C PRO A 148 -17.29 -4.58 21.75
N ALA A 149 -18.50 -4.05 21.78
CA ALA A 149 -19.26 -3.85 23.01
C ALA A 149 -20.28 -4.98 23.17
N VAL A 150 -20.45 -5.47 24.39
CA VAL A 150 -21.53 -6.41 24.71
C VAL A 150 -22.86 -5.67 24.65
N VAL A 151 -23.71 -6.01 23.69
CA VAL A 151 -25.00 -5.33 23.48
C VAL A 151 -26.16 -6.03 24.15
N SER A 152 -26.09 -7.35 24.31
CA SER A 152 -27.19 -8.12 24.88
C SER A 152 -26.71 -9.38 25.58
N ILE A 153 -27.38 -9.68 26.67
CA ILE A 153 -27.36 -10.95 27.37
C ILE A 153 -28.83 -11.37 27.52
N ASN A 154 -29.19 -12.57 27.08
CA ASN A 154 -30.57 -13.05 27.22
C ASN A 154 -30.94 -13.27 28.72
N SER A 155 -32.22 -13.49 28.98
CA SER A 155 -32.75 -13.78 30.33
C SER A 155 -33.44 -15.14 30.33
N PRO A 156 -32.68 -16.24 30.52
CA PRO A 156 -33.22 -17.60 30.45
C PRO A 156 -34.12 -17.92 31.65
N SER A 157 -35.11 -18.79 31.45
CA SER A 157 -35.90 -19.40 32.52
C SER A 157 -35.90 -20.90 32.32
N VAL A 158 -35.45 -21.63 33.33
CA VAL A 158 -35.29 -23.09 33.31
C VAL A 158 -35.87 -23.71 34.57
N SER A 159 -36.12 -25.02 34.53
CA SER A 159 -36.42 -25.75 35.76
C SER A 159 -35.14 -25.98 36.54
N GLU A 160 -35.27 -26.12 37.86
CA GLU A 160 -34.14 -26.52 38.69
C GLU A 160 -33.49 -27.84 38.17
N GLY A 161 -32.16 -27.95 38.29
CA GLY A 161 -31.38 -29.06 37.74
C GLY A 161 -31.04 -28.96 36.25
N GLU A 162 -31.64 -28.05 35.49
CA GLU A 162 -31.30 -27.80 34.09
C GLU A 162 -30.11 -26.83 33.94
N ASP A 163 -29.37 -26.97 32.83
CA ASP A 163 -28.31 -26.03 32.47
C ASP A 163 -28.90 -24.68 32.03
N ILE A 164 -28.43 -23.62 32.67
CA ILE A 164 -28.80 -22.24 32.34
C ILE A 164 -27.85 -21.74 31.25
N LYS A 165 -28.40 -21.46 30.07
CA LYS A 165 -27.64 -20.93 28.93
C LYS A 165 -27.86 -19.43 28.76
N PHE A 166 -26.82 -18.66 29.05
CA PHE A 166 -26.73 -17.26 28.63
C PHE A 166 -26.17 -17.17 27.22
N ASP A 167 -26.88 -16.46 26.34
CA ASP A 167 -26.42 -16.07 25.01
C ASP A 167 -26.03 -14.59 25.03
N ILE A 168 -24.76 -14.33 24.70
CA ILE A 168 -24.14 -13.01 24.74
C ILE A 168 -23.79 -12.60 23.30
N SER A 169 -24.14 -11.37 22.93
CA SER A 169 -23.86 -10.82 21.59
C SER A 169 -23.11 -9.51 21.67
N PHE A 170 -22.24 -9.29 20.69
CA PHE A 170 -21.52 -8.04 20.46
C PHE A 170 -22.24 -7.17 19.43
N ASP A 171 -21.92 -5.87 19.41
CA ASP A 171 -22.35 -4.94 18.36
C ASP A 171 -21.66 -5.20 17.01
N GLN A 172 -20.49 -5.84 17.05
CA GLN A 172 -19.69 -6.19 15.89
C GLN A 172 -18.86 -7.45 16.14
N ILE A 173 -18.32 -8.01 15.07
CA ILE A 173 -17.38 -9.14 15.14
C ILE A 173 -16.07 -8.71 15.82
N THR A 174 -15.49 -9.58 16.64
CA THR A 174 -14.16 -9.35 17.24
C THR A 174 -13.08 -9.30 16.17
N GLU A 175 -12.32 -8.22 16.09
CA GLU A 175 -11.21 -8.08 15.14
C GLU A 175 -9.86 -8.54 15.74
N SER A 176 -9.83 -8.78 17.05
CA SER A 176 -8.70 -9.30 17.83
C SER A 176 -9.22 -10.09 19.03
N ASP A 177 -8.31 -10.77 19.76
CA ASP A 177 -8.66 -11.44 21.01
C ASP A 177 -9.21 -10.41 22.03
N THR A 178 -10.49 -10.55 22.36
CA THR A 178 -11.24 -9.61 23.18
C THR A 178 -11.50 -10.19 24.56
N GLN A 179 -11.19 -9.42 25.59
CA GLN A 179 -11.47 -9.79 26.98
C GLN A 179 -12.84 -9.25 27.41
N VAL A 180 -13.71 -10.15 27.88
CA VAL A 180 -15.00 -9.80 28.48
C VAL A 180 -14.93 -10.10 29.97
N VAL A 181 -15.18 -9.09 30.80
CA VAL A 181 -15.32 -9.24 32.24
C VAL A 181 -16.79 -9.47 32.54
N LEU A 182 -17.08 -10.59 33.22
CA LEU A 182 -18.42 -10.99 33.59
C LEU A 182 -18.55 -11.12 35.11
N SER A 183 -19.77 -10.96 35.62
CA SER A 183 -20.08 -11.25 37.01
C SER A 183 -21.45 -11.89 37.21
N LEU A 184 -21.51 -12.90 38.06
CA LEU A 184 -22.74 -13.47 38.59
C LEU A 184 -23.08 -12.79 39.91
N ASN A 185 -24.32 -12.32 40.05
CA ASN A 185 -24.78 -11.68 41.27
C ASN A 185 -26.15 -12.24 41.67
N ASP A 186 -26.24 -12.66 42.91
CA ASP A 186 -27.45 -13.19 43.54
C ASP A 186 -28.56 -12.12 43.56
N ILE A 187 -29.82 -12.55 43.37
CA ILE A 187 -31.00 -11.71 43.63
C ILE A 187 -31.86 -12.39 44.70
N SER A 188 -32.44 -13.54 44.36
CA SER A 188 -33.16 -14.40 45.30
C SER A 188 -32.59 -15.81 45.32
N ALA A 189 -32.01 -16.28 44.20
CA ALA A 189 -31.18 -17.48 44.17
C ALA A 189 -29.80 -17.15 44.75
N THR A 190 -29.26 -18.08 45.51
CA THR A 190 -28.00 -18.06 46.25
C THR A 190 -26.95 -18.94 45.56
N GLY A 191 -25.76 -18.37 45.32
CA GLY A 191 -24.64 -19.12 44.75
C GLY A 191 -24.19 -20.30 45.62
N GLU A 192 -23.83 -21.42 44.97
CA GLU A 192 -23.52 -22.73 45.57
C GLU A 192 -24.68 -23.42 46.31
N VAL A 193 -25.88 -22.83 46.34
CA VAL A 193 -27.10 -23.48 46.84
C VAL A 193 -28.00 -23.82 45.65
N ASP A 194 -28.37 -22.83 44.85
CA ASP A 194 -29.33 -22.99 43.75
C ASP A 194 -28.64 -23.13 42.39
N PHE A 195 -27.42 -22.60 42.28
CA PHE A 195 -26.60 -22.66 41.05
C PHE A 195 -25.10 -22.63 41.34
N SER A 196 -24.30 -23.09 40.38
CA SER A 196 -22.84 -23.03 40.48
C SER A 196 -22.34 -21.60 40.29
N SER A 197 -21.74 -21.07 41.34
CA SER A 197 -21.11 -19.74 41.39
C SER A 197 -19.57 -19.81 41.48
N GLY A 198 -18.99 -21.01 41.56
CA GLY A 198 -17.53 -21.23 41.54
C GLY A 198 -16.94 -21.50 40.15
N VAL A 199 -17.70 -22.12 39.25
CA VAL A 199 -17.24 -22.44 37.88
C VAL A 199 -18.37 -22.34 36.85
N VAL A 200 -18.03 -21.96 35.62
CA VAL A 200 -18.95 -21.92 34.48
C VAL A 200 -18.29 -22.46 33.22
N SER A 201 -19.08 -22.80 32.21
CA SER A 201 -18.55 -23.23 30.91
C SER A 201 -18.84 -22.19 29.82
N LEU A 202 -17.79 -21.75 29.14
CA LEU A 202 -17.85 -20.91 27.94
C LEU A 202 -17.97 -21.80 26.70
N LEU A 203 -18.88 -21.45 25.80
CA LEU A 203 -19.00 -22.01 24.45
C LEU A 203 -18.78 -20.92 23.41
N LEU A 204 -17.77 -21.11 22.56
CA LEU A 204 -17.48 -20.26 21.42
C LEU A 204 -18.25 -20.74 20.17
N GLN A 205 -18.41 -19.87 19.17
CA GLN A 205 -19.15 -20.22 17.94
C GLN A 205 -18.56 -21.37 17.15
N ASN A 206 -17.24 -21.56 17.24
CA ASN A 206 -16.54 -22.69 16.63
C ASN A 206 -16.81 -24.03 17.34
N GLY A 207 -17.64 -24.03 18.39
CA GLY A 207 -17.97 -25.21 19.20
C GLY A 207 -16.95 -25.52 20.30
N SER A 208 -15.88 -24.73 20.42
CA SER A 208 -14.89 -24.91 21.49
C SER A 208 -15.48 -24.56 22.84
N GLN A 209 -15.20 -25.40 23.84
CA GLN A 209 -15.63 -25.23 25.22
C GLN A 209 -14.45 -24.96 26.15
N GLN A 210 -14.65 -24.08 27.11
CA GLN A 210 -13.65 -23.74 28.13
C GLN A 210 -14.31 -23.61 29.50
N THR A 211 -13.70 -24.15 30.55
CA THR A 211 -14.15 -23.93 31.93
C THR A 211 -13.51 -22.66 32.48
N LEU A 212 -14.32 -21.76 33.04
CA LEU A 212 -13.88 -20.54 33.68
C LEU A 212 -14.10 -20.64 35.19
N ILE A 213 -13.11 -20.19 35.96
CA ILE A 213 -13.18 -20.13 37.42
C ILE A 213 -13.68 -18.75 37.82
N ILE A 214 -14.63 -18.72 38.73
CA ILE A 214 -15.20 -17.49 39.29
C ILE A 214 -14.44 -17.15 40.58
N ASN A 215 -14.12 -15.87 40.76
CA ASN A 215 -13.45 -15.39 41.97
C ASN A 215 -14.45 -15.21 43.13
N GLU A 216 -13.94 -14.93 44.34
CA GLU A 216 -14.78 -14.73 45.54
C GLU A 216 -15.77 -13.55 45.42
N ALA A 217 -15.57 -12.63 44.48
CA ALA A 217 -16.47 -11.51 44.21
C ALA A 217 -17.55 -11.82 43.15
N GLY A 218 -17.61 -13.06 42.65
CA GLY A 218 -18.54 -13.46 41.59
C GLY A 218 -18.08 -13.06 40.18
N GLU A 219 -16.86 -12.57 40.01
CA GLU A 219 -16.32 -12.10 38.73
C GLU A 219 -15.45 -13.15 38.05
N PHE A 220 -15.48 -13.16 36.71
CA PHE A 220 -14.67 -14.04 35.87
C PHE A 220 -14.43 -13.41 34.50
N VAL A 221 -13.48 -13.96 33.76
CA VAL A 221 -13.00 -13.39 32.51
C VAL A 221 -13.17 -14.41 31.39
N ALA A 222 -13.88 -14.03 30.32
CA ALA A 222 -13.94 -14.79 29.08
C ALA A 222 -13.01 -14.16 28.03
N ASN A 223 -12.11 -14.95 27.46
CA ASN A 223 -11.27 -14.53 26.35
C ASN A 223 -11.91 -15.01 25.04
N ILE A 224 -12.38 -14.08 24.23
CA ILE A 224 -13.08 -14.35 22.98
C ILE A 224 -12.09 -14.13 21.82
N PRO A 225 -11.75 -15.17 21.04
CA PRO A 225 -10.85 -15.01 19.91
C PRO A 225 -11.42 -14.10 18.83
N LEU A 226 -10.56 -13.63 17.93
CA LEU A 226 -10.97 -12.94 16.71
C LEU A 226 -12.02 -13.74 15.90
N GLY A 227 -12.89 -13.02 15.20
CA GLY A 227 -13.90 -13.59 14.30
C GLY A 227 -15.19 -14.05 14.98
N ASN A 228 -15.45 -13.70 16.23
CA ASN A 228 -16.68 -14.04 16.95
C ASN A 228 -17.52 -12.78 17.19
N ASP A 229 -18.82 -12.85 16.93
CA ASP A 229 -19.81 -11.79 17.24
C ASP A 229 -20.71 -12.15 18.44
N SER A 230 -20.51 -13.34 19.01
CA SER A 230 -21.33 -13.93 20.07
C SER A 230 -20.64 -15.12 20.71
N PHE A 231 -21.06 -15.45 21.94
CA PHE A 231 -20.65 -16.63 22.70
C PHE A 231 -21.74 -16.98 23.72
N SER A 232 -21.64 -18.17 24.33
CA SER A 232 -22.57 -18.58 25.39
C SER A 232 -21.85 -18.93 26.68
N ILE A 233 -22.48 -18.64 27.82
CA ILE A 233 -22.06 -19.09 29.16
C ILE A 233 -23.10 -20.07 29.70
N PHE A 234 -22.63 -21.22 30.16
CA PHE A 234 -23.44 -22.23 30.83
C PHE A 234 -23.17 -22.19 32.32
N VAL A 235 -24.26 -22.08 33.09
CA VAL A 235 -24.28 -22.15 34.55
C VAL A 235 -25.16 -23.33 34.94
N GLN A 236 -24.64 -24.24 35.75
CA GLN A 236 -25.43 -25.37 36.25
C GLN A 236 -26.36 -24.88 37.37
N SER A 237 -27.65 -25.20 37.30
CA SER A 237 -28.55 -25.12 38.47
C SER A 237 -28.56 -26.45 39.24
N PHE A 238 -28.85 -26.42 40.52
CA PHE A 238 -28.80 -27.59 41.39
C PHE A 238 -30.19 -28.04 41.79
N GLN A 239 -30.55 -29.29 41.49
CA GLN A 239 -31.83 -29.87 41.91
C GLN A 239 -31.78 -30.38 43.35
N ASP A 240 -32.77 -30.00 44.16
CA ASP A 240 -33.04 -30.65 45.43
C ASP A 240 -34.54 -30.95 45.69
N SER A 241 -34.91 -31.27 46.94
CA SER A 241 -36.27 -31.69 47.32
C SER A 241 -37.03 -30.66 48.17
N VAL A 242 -36.44 -29.50 48.42
CA VAL A 242 -37.02 -28.40 49.17
C VAL A 242 -37.71 -27.48 48.18
N TYR A 243 -38.96 -27.10 48.46
CA TYR A 243 -39.65 -26.11 47.65
C TYR A 243 -39.33 -24.70 48.17
N GLU A 244 -38.59 -23.94 47.38
CA GLU A 244 -38.13 -22.56 47.63
C GLU A 244 -38.91 -21.56 46.76
N GLY A 245 -39.42 -22.03 45.62
CA GLY A 245 -40.24 -21.27 44.69
C GLY A 245 -39.45 -20.74 43.49
N THR A 246 -39.94 -19.69 42.85
CA THR A 246 -39.22 -19.12 41.70
C THR A 246 -38.15 -18.15 42.16
N GLU A 247 -36.92 -18.39 41.72
CA GLU A 247 -35.76 -17.62 42.13
C GLU A 247 -34.94 -17.11 40.95
N SER A 248 -34.01 -16.18 41.21
CA SER A 248 -33.27 -15.51 40.14
C SER A 248 -31.90 -15.02 40.57
N PHE A 249 -31.02 -14.89 39.59
CA PHE A 249 -29.72 -14.22 39.67
C PHE A 249 -29.42 -13.49 38.36
N VAL A 250 -28.44 -12.59 38.36
CA VAL A 250 -28.08 -11.78 37.19
C VAL A 250 -26.66 -12.06 36.73
N LEU A 251 -26.49 -12.22 35.41
CA LEU A 251 -25.21 -12.16 34.74
C LEU A 251 -25.03 -10.74 34.17
N LYS A 252 -23.90 -10.10 34.51
CA LYS A 252 -23.47 -8.85 33.89
C LYS A 252 -22.21 -9.09 33.06
N GLY A 253 -22.04 -8.34 31.97
CA GLY A 253 -20.87 -8.46 31.11
C GLY A 253 -20.53 -7.16 30.40
N ALA A 254 -19.24 -6.83 30.37
CA ALA A 254 -18.67 -5.72 29.62
C ALA A 254 -17.30 -6.08 29.07
N THR A 255 -16.93 -5.50 27.94
CA THR A 255 -15.51 -5.44 27.53
C THR A 255 -14.75 -4.41 28.36
N THR A 256 -13.43 -4.46 28.34
CA THR A 256 -12.55 -3.57 29.14
C THR A 256 -12.69 -2.08 28.78
N THR A 257 -13.21 -1.78 27.60
CA THR A 257 -13.46 -0.42 27.10
C THR A 257 -14.92 0.01 27.21
N GLN A 258 -15.81 -0.87 27.71
CA GLN A 258 -17.24 -0.61 27.85
C GLN A 258 -17.56 -0.14 29.28
N ASP A 259 -18.02 1.11 29.42
CA ASP A 259 -18.37 1.70 30.72
C ASP A 259 -19.62 1.09 31.36
N ILE A 260 -20.62 0.73 30.54
CA ILE A 260 -21.92 0.24 31.00
C ILE A 260 -22.08 -1.23 30.62
N PRO A 261 -22.07 -2.16 31.59
CA PRO A 261 -22.24 -3.57 31.28
C PRO A 261 -23.66 -3.88 30.82
N ALA A 262 -23.78 -4.81 29.88
CA ALA A 262 -25.04 -5.48 29.59
C ALA A 262 -25.40 -6.43 30.73
N SER A 263 -26.68 -6.76 30.85
CA SER A 263 -27.17 -7.67 31.89
C SER A 263 -28.28 -8.57 31.39
N GLY A 264 -28.31 -9.81 31.89
CA GLY A 264 -29.37 -10.78 31.69
C GLY A 264 -29.72 -11.48 33.00
N THR A 265 -31.01 -11.69 33.26
CA THR A 265 -31.48 -12.32 34.50
C THR A 265 -31.90 -13.76 34.22
N ALA A 266 -31.29 -14.72 34.90
CA ALA A 266 -31.76 -16.09 34.89
C ALA A 266 -32.86 -16.28 35.93
N THR A 267 -33.85 -17.09 35.60
CA THR A 267 -34.92 -17.52 36.50
C THR A 267 -34.89 -19.04 36.65
N ILE A 268 -34.78 -19.52 37.89
CA ILE A 268 -34.85 -20.93 38.25
C ILE A 268 -36.26 -21.19 38.77
N VAL A 269 -36.95 -22.14 38.15
CA VAL A 269 -38.27 -22.60 38.59
C VAL A 269 -38.10 -23.91 39.32
N ASP A 270 -38.18 -23.83 40.65
CA ASP A 270 -38.21 -25.00 41.50
C ASP A 270 -39.66 -25.52 41.65
N ASP A 271 -39.83 -26.83 41.51
CA ASP A 271 -41.09 -27.57 41.61
C ASP A 271 -41.15 -28.53 42.82
N GLY A 272 -40.12 -28.49 43.68
CA GLY A 272 -39.95 -29.31 44.87
C GLY A 272 -39.65 -30.78 44.57
N SER A 273 -39.17 -31.11 43.36
CA SER A 273 -38.89 -32.48 42.95
C SER A 273 -37.40 -32.77 42.86
N GLY A 274 -36.89 -33.77 43.59
CA GLY A 274 -35.47 -34.12 43.49
C GLY A 274 -35.11 -35.44 44.15
N PRO A 275 -33.85 -35.90 44.01
CA PRO A 275 -33.37 -37.08 44.69
C PRO A 275 -33.17 -36.79 46.18
N GLY A 276 -33.94 -37.48 47.02
CA GLY A 276 -33.75 -37.49 48.48
C GLY A 276 -32.64 -38.42 48.96
#